data_AF-A0A9P0TB48-F1
#
_entry.id   AF-A0A9P0TB48-F1
#
_cell.length_a   1.000
_cell.length_b   1.000
_cell.length_c   1.000
_cell.angle_alpha   90.00
_cell.angle_beta   90.00
_cell.angle_gamma   90.00
#
_symmetry.space_group_name_H-M   'P 1'
#
loop_
_entity.id
_entity.type
_entity.pdbx_description
1 polymer ?
#
loop_
_entity_poly.entity_id
_entity_poly.type
_entity_poly.pdbx_seq_one_letter_code
_entity_poly.pdbx_strand_id
1 'polypeptide(L)' 'MLRVGYFPNARNLSDTVMIYYTAGKLMNDKTSYPPISLLPTLSKILEKTIPPKIMPSLMERKVIPDHQCDFRQ' A
#
# COMPACT_ATOMS: atom_id res chain seq x y z
N MET A 1 -20.76 3.26 10.10
CA MET A 1 -19.29 3.31 10.29
C MET A 1 -18.62 4.34 9.40
N LEU A 2 -18.53 4.16 8.06
CA LEU A 2 -17.87 5.15 7.17
C LEU A 2 -18.51 6.56 7.19
N ARG A 3 -19.85 6.65 7.18
CA ARG A 3 -20.59 7.94 7.29
C ARG A 3 -20.36 8.68 8.61
N VAL A 4 -20.01 7.95 9.68
CA VAL A 4 -19.76 8.49 11.02
C VAL A 4 -18.25 8.77 11.23
N GLY A 5 -17.41 8.42 10.24
CA GLY A 5 -15.95 8.57 10.35
C GLY A 5 -15.29 7.63 11.37
N TYR A 6 -16.03 6.66 11.91
CA TYR A 6 -15.49 5.74 12.91
C TYR A 6 -14.75 4.59 12.24
N PHE A 7 -13.46 4.47 12.55
CA PHE A 7 -12.58 3.39 12.11
C PHE A 7 -12.00 2.66 13.31
N PRO A 8 -11.98 1.31 13.31
CA PRO A 8 -11.40 0.55 14.41
C PRO A 8 -9.87 0.71 14.44
N ASN A 9 -9.28 0.75 15.64
CA ASN A 9 -7.82 0.84 15.83
C ASN A 9 -7.05 -0.30 15.14
N ALA A 10 -7.66 -1.48 15.05
CA ALA A 10 -7.07 -2.64 14.38
C ALA A 10 -6.80 -2.44 12.88
N ARG A 11 -7.37 -1.41 12.25
CA ARG A 11 -7.17 -1.11 10.84
C ARG A 11 -5.71 -0.74 10.48
N ASN A 12 -5.00 -0.15 11.44
CA ASN A 12 -3.61 0.29 11.26
C ASN A 12 -2.59 -0.76 11.71
N LEU A 13 -3.05 -1.89 12.27
CA LEU A 13 -2.20 -3.05 12.55
C LEU A 13 -1.95 -3.77 11.23
N SER A 14 -0.69 -4.04 10.90
CA SER A 14 -0.30 -4.77 9.71
C SER A 14 0.68 -5.86 10.07
N ASP A 15 0.51 -7.03 9.49
CA ASP A 15 1.41 -8.15 9.73
C ASP A 15 2.61 -8.02 8.80
N THR A 16 3.81 -7.95 9.36
CA THR A 16 5.04 -7.89 8.56
C THR A 16 5.47 -9.31 8.18
N VAL A 17 5.43 -9.62 6.88
CA VAL A 17 5.86 -10.90 6.34
C VAL A 17 7.12 -10.71 5.50
N MET A 18 8.09 -11.59 5.73
CA MET A 18 9.32 -11.66 4.94
C MET A 18 9.06 -12.52 3.70
N ILE A 19 9.23 -11.96 2.50
CA ILE A 19 9.13 -12.71 1.24
C ILE A 19 10.53 -13.07 0.76
N TYR A 20 10.80 -14.37 0.63
CA TYR A 20 12.07 -14.88 0.11
C TYR A 20 11.98 -15.04 -1.41
N TYR A 21 12.70 -14.22 -2.18
CA TYR A 21 12.66 -14.26 -3.65
C TYR A 21 13.58 -15.33 -4.28
N THR A 22 14.48 -15.95 -3.51
CA THR A 22 15.41 -16.95 -4.04
C THR A 22 15.23 -18.28 -3.31
N ALA A 23 14.91 -19.33 -4.05
CA ALA A 23 14.91 -20.71 -3.56
C ALA A 23 16.35 -21.08 -3.12
N GLY A 24 16.62 -21.07 -1.81
CA GLY A 24 17.88 -21.55 -1.25
C GLY A 24 18.68 -20.59 -0.36
N LYS A 25 18.23 -19.35 -0.13
CA LYS A 25 18.90 -18.46 0.85
C LYS A 25 18.45 -18.75 2.28
N LEU A 26 19.43 -18.91 3.18
CA LEU A 26 19.21 -19.20 4.60
C LEU A 26 18.48 -18.04 5.30
N MET A 27 17.51 -18.39 6.16
CA MET A 27 16.69 -17.48 6.99
C MET A 27 17.49 -16.48 7.85
N ASN A 28 18.81 -16.67 7.98
CA ASN A 28 19.66 -15.93 8.92
C ASN A 28 20.36 -14.71 8.29
N ASP A 29 20.25 -14.52 6.98
CA ASP A 29 20.92 -13.43 6.28
C ASP A 29 19.98 -12.21 6.22
N LYS A 30 20.08 -11.33 7.22
CA LYS A 30 19.25 -10.12 7.42
C LYS A 30 19.27 -9.14 6.23
N THR A 31 20.15 -9.37 5.26
CA THR A 31 20.34 -8.54 4.07
C THR A 31 19.45 -8.96 2.89
N SER A 32 18.80 -10.13 2.95
CA SER A 32 18.32 -10.73 1.71
C SER A 32 16.98 -10.22 1.17
N TYR A 33 16.04 -9.67 1.97
CA TYR A 33 14.73 -9.23 1.42
C TYR A 33 14.05 -8.10 2.20
N PRO A 34 13.29 -7.21 1.52
CA PRO A 34 12.50 -6.19 2.19
C PRO A 34 11.26 -6.82 2.86
N PRO A 35 10.96 -6.45 4.12
CA PRO A 35 9.70 -6.81 4.76
C PRO A 35 8.52 -6.19 4.01
N ILE A 36 7.43 -6.94 3.84
CA ILE A 36 6.17 -6.43 3.29
C ILE A 36 5.11 -6.42 4.39
N SER A 37 4.41 -5.30 4.52
CA SER A 37 3.28 -5.15 5.45
C SER A 37 1.99 -5.64 4.80
N LEU A 38 1.42 -6.71 5.34
CA LEU A 38 0.09 -7.19 5.01
C LEU A 38 -0.94 -6.36 5.76
N LEU A 39 -1.67 -5.55 5.00
CA LEU A 39 -2.74 -4.73 5.54
C LEU A 39 -3.99 -5.58 5.79
N PRO A 40 -4.77 -5.28 6.84
CA PRO A 40 -6.08 -5.88 7.05
C PRO A 40 -6.97 -5.66 5.83
N THR A 41 -7.87 -6.61 5.57
CA THR A 41 -8.72 -6.62 4.36
C THR A 41 -9.41 -5.29 4.11
N LEU A 42 -9.94 -4.65 5.16
CA LEU A 42 -10.59 -3.33 5.04
C LEU A 42 -9.64 -2.23 4.56
N SER A 43 -8.40 -2.20 5.08
CA SER A 43 -7.37 -1.25 4.65
C SER A 43 -6.98 -1.48 3.20
N LYS A 44 -6.82 -2.75 2.80
CA LYS A 44 -6.45 -3.09 1.42
C LYS A 44 -7.57 -2.76 0.41
N ILE A 45 -8.84 -2.95 0.79
CA ILE A 45 -10.00 -2.52 -0.02
C ILE A 45 -9.98 -1.00 -0.23
N LEU A 46 -9.70 -0.24 0.83
CA LEU A 46 -9.66 1.22 0.77
C LEU A 46 -8.48 1.72 -0.07
N GLU A 47 -7.31 1.10 0.07
CA GLU A 47 -6.14 1.36 -0.79
C GLU A 47 -6.45 1.16 -2.28
N LYS A 48 -7.30 0.18 -2.64
CA LYS A 48 -7.69 -0.03 -4.05
C LYS A 48 -8.84 0.87 -4.52
N THR A 49 -9.73 1.30 -3.63
CA THR A 49 -10.94 2.05 -4.00
C THR A 49 -10.79 3.57 -3.95
N ILE A 50 -9.84 4.08 -3.16
CA ILE A 50 -9.60 5.52 -3.01
C ILE A 50 -8.85 6.11 -4.23
N PRO A 51 -7.70 5.57 -4.69
CA PRO A 51 -6.93 6.15 -5.78
C PRO A 51 -7.71 6.47 -7.06
N PRO A 52 -8.55 5.57 -7.62
CA PRO A 52 -9.27 5.87 -8.86
C PRO A 52 -10.26 7.04 -8.71
N LYS A 53 -10.70 7.35 -7.48
CA LYS A 53 -11.60 8.48 -7.23
C LYS A 53 -10.88 9.81 -7.11
N ILE A 54 -9.67 9.83 -6.57
CA ILE A 54 -8.92 11.08 -6.35
C ILE A 54 -8.04 11.41 -7.56
N MET A 55 -7.54 10.40 -8.28
CA MET A 55 -6.68 10.56 -9.46
C MET A 55 -7.20 11.59 -10.50
N PRO A 56 -8.48 11.60 -10.92
CA PRO A 56 -8.96 12.60 -11.89
C PRO A 56 -8.77 14.04 -11.39
N SER A 57 -9.04 14.31 -10.11
CA SER A 57 -8.84 15.64 -9.52
C SER A 57 -7.36 16.02 -9.37
N LEU A 58 -6.46 15.06 -9.15
CA LEU A 58 -5.01 15.31 -9.11
C LEU A 58 -4.47 15.65 -10.50
N MET A 59 -4.94 14.95 -11.53
CA MET A 59 -4.54 15.16 -12.92
C MET A 59 -5.05 16.50 -13.45
N GLU A 60 -6.30 16.86 -13.18
CA GLU A 60 -6.88 18.16 -13.58
C GLU A 60 -6.08 19.33 -13.00
N ARG A 61 -5.68 19.21 -11.74
CA ARG A 61 -4.90 20.24 -11.04
C ARG A 61 -3.40 20.19 -11.32
N LYS A 62 -2.93 19.26 -12.18
CA LYS A 62 -1.52 19.01 -12.49
C LYS A 62 -0.64 18.91 -11.23
N VAL A 63 -1.17 18.27 -10.18
CA VAL A 63 -0.45 18.09 -8.91
C VAL A 63 0.73 17.12 -9.10
N ILE A 64 0.54 16.12 -9.95
CA ILE A 64 1.58 15.15 -10.30
C ILE A 64 2.38 15.73 -11.48
N PRO A 65 3.71 15.90 -11.34
CA PRO A 65 4.55 16.45 -12.40
C PRO A 65 4.56 15.60 -13.67
N ASP A 66 4.60 16.25 -14.83
CA ASP A 66 4.56 15.58 -16.15
C ASP A 66 5.76 14.65 -16.41
N HIS A 67 6.88 14.81 -15.70
CA HIS A 67 8.04 13.93 -15.80
C HIS A 67 7.97 12.67 -14.93
N GLN A 68 7.01 12.58 -14.00
CA GLN A 68 6.88 11.40 -13.13
C GLN A 68 6.23 10.25 -13.90
N CYS A 69 7.01 9.26 -14.35
CA CYS A 69 6.50 8.11 -15.11
C CYS A 69 5.89 7.00 -14.24
N ASP A 70 6.33 6.87 -12.98
CA ASP A 70 5.90 5.79 -12.10
C ASP A 70 4.57 6.10 -11.38
N PHE A 71 3.73 5.08 -11.22
CA PHE A 71 2.48 5.08 -10.43
C PHE A 71 1.40 6.09 -10.87
N ARG A 72 1.18 6.25 -12.18
CA ARG A 72 0.09 7.09 -12.74
C ARG A 72 -1.24 6.37 -12.97
N GLN A 73 -1.27 5.05 -12.88
CA GLN A 73 -2.43 4.19 -13.17
C GLN A 73 -2.62 3.11 -12.10
#